data_AF-A9WUT2-F1
#
_entry.id   AF-A9WUT2-F1
#
_cell.length_a   1.000
_cell.length_b   1.000
_cell.length_c   1.000
_cell.angle_alpha   90.00
_cell.angle_beta   90.00
_cell.angle_gamma   90.00
#
_symmetry.space_group_name_H-M   'P 1'
#
loop_
_entity.id
_entity.type
_entity.pdbx_description
1 polymer ?
#
loop_
_entity_poly.entity_id
_entity_poly.type
_entity_poly.pdbx_seq_one_letter_code
_entity_poly.pdbx_strand_id
1 'polypeptide(L)'
;MDLFVIIIDLDEQGKEVTSEGTLGQLGDPVARGWLRLSHRAWDEERSLPYRPMHRHEVPELLVPDEIVPAVVEILPTSRVFGKGHRLGLVLQAADRNDPTEFLHNDPVDRDLAVFAGTHRIHSGGEQPSYLLLPVIPSA
;
A
#
# COMPACT_ATOMS: atom_id res chain seq x y z
N MET A 1 -1.40 -13.58 3.77
CA MET A 1 -0.66 -12.29 3.83
C MET A 1 -1.54 -11.19 3.28
N ASP A 2 -1.65 -10.10 4.03
CA ASP A 2 -2.16 -8.82 3.54
C ASP A 2 -1.00 -7.82 3.50
N LEU A 3 -0.98 -6.99 2.47
CA LEU A 3 0.00 -5.93 2.29
C LEU A 3 -0.69 -4.57 2.37
N PHE A 4 -0.22 -3.75 3.30
CA PHE A 4 -0.65 -2.38 3.50
C PHE A 4 0.50 -1.49 3.07
N VAL A 5 0.24 -0.61 2.12
CA VAL A 5 1.22 0.27 1.50
C VAL A 5 0.82 1.70 1.81
N ILE A 6 1.73 2.49 2.37
CA ILE A 6 1.47 3.89 2.72
C ILE A 6 2.54 4.78 2.13
N ILE A 7 2.12 5.87 1.49
CA ILE A 7 2.98 6.96 1.08
C ILE A 7 2.96 8.02 2.16
N ILE A 8 4.14 8.41 2.63
CA ILE A 8 4.32 9.47 3.64
C ILE A 8 5.19 10.60 3.09
N ASP A 9 4.99 11.78 3.65
CA ASP A 9 5.81 12.97 3.41
C ASP A 9 6.56 13.28 4.70
N LEU A 10 7.89 13.24 4.66
CA LEU A 10 8.75 13.57 5.79
C LEU A 10 9.37 14.94 5.55
N ASP A 11 9.20 15.86 6.50
CA ASP A 11 9.86 17.17 6.47
C ASP A 11 11.39 17.05 6.63
N GLU A 12 12.09 18.19 6.58
CA GLU A 12 13.55 18.27 6.71
C GLU A 12 14.07 17.71 8.05
N GLN A 13 13.23 17.71 9.09
CA GLN A 13 13.57 17.14 10.41
C GLN A 13 13.19 15.66 10.51
N GLY A 14 12.61 15.07 9.46
CA GLY A 14 12.15 13.70 9.44
C GLY A 14 10.82 13.47 10.15
N LYS A 15 10.06 14.52 10.44
CA LYS A 15 8.71 14.41 10.98
C LYS A 15 7.70 14.25 9.84
N GLU A 16 6.74 13.35 10.03
CA GLU A 16 5.67 13.13 9.05
C GLU A 16 4.73 14.33 8.98
N VAL A 17 4.48 14.80 7.75
CA VAL A 17 3.52 15.86 7.42
C VAL A 17 2.21 15.22 6.99
N THR A 18 1.25 15.18 7.90
CA THR A 18 -0.07 14.57 7.68
C THR A 18 -1.05 15.55 7.04
N SER A 19 -2.24 15.06 6.70
CA SER A 19 -3.34 15.87 6.17
C SER A 19 -4.67 15.48 6.80
N GLU A 20 -5.71 16.25 6.50
CA GLU A 20 -7.08 15.88 6.87
C GLU A 20 -7.53 14.70 6.01
N GLY A 21 -8.00 13.67 6.69
CA GLY A 21 -8.40 12.41 6.08
C GLY A 21 -9.86 12.33 5.68
N THR A 22 -10.31 11.10 5.40
CA THR A 22 -11.71 10.79 5.07
C THR A 22 -12.71 11.30 6.11
N LEU A 23 -12.33 11.33 7.39
CA LEU A 23 -13.16 11.80 8.49
C LEU A 23 -12.95 13.29 8.83
N GLY A 24 -12.18 14.03 8.03
CA GLY A 24 -11.83 15.43 8.30
C GLY A 24 -10.89 15.62 9.50
N GLN A 25 -10.32 14.53 10.02
CA GLN A 25 -9.38 14.56 11.14
C GLN A 25 -7.96 14.66 10.62
N LEU A 26 -7.12 15.45 11.31
CA LEU A 26 -5.70 15.53 11.00
C LEU A 26 -5.00 14.23 11.42
N GLY A 27 -4.20 13.65 10.52
CA GLY A 27 -3.39 12.47 10.83
C GLY A 27 -3.24 11.50 9.66
N ASP A 28 -3.94 11.75 8.56
CA ASP A 28 -3.86 10.89 7.39
C ASP A 28 -2.53 11.06 6.64
N PRO A 29 -1.95 9.96 6.13
CA PRO A 29 -0.78 9.98 5.28
C PRO A 29 -1.12 10.51 3.88
N VAL A 30 -0.13 10.61 2.99
CA VAL A 30 -0.33 11.12 1.63
C VAL A 30 -1.27 10.23 0.82
N ALA A 31 -1.08 8.91 0.90
CA ALA A 31 -1.93 7.94 0.23
C ALA A 31 -1.77 6.55 0.86
N ARG A 32 -2.74 5.68 0.60
CA ARG A 32 -2.79 4.31 1.10
C ARG A 32 -3.13 3.36 -0.03
N GLY A 33 -2.70 2.11 0.09
CA GLY A 33 -3.07 1.01 -0.77
C GLY A 33 -3.12 -0.28 0.04
N TRP A 34 -4.00 -1.18 -0.35
CA TRP A 34 -4.21 -2.46 0.33
C TRP A 34 -4.34 -3.57 -0.69
N LEU A 35 -3.76 -4.72 -0.38
CA LEU A 35 -3.98 -5.94 -1.14
C LEU A 35 -3.87 -7.16 -0.23
N ARG A 36 -4.93 -7.97 -0.21
CA ARG A 36 -4.85 -9.36 0.24
C ARG A 36 -4.24 -10.18 -0.88
N LEU A 37 -3.06 -10.77 -0.67
CA LEU A 37 -2.29 -11.41 -1.74
C LEU A 37 -2.95 -12.66 -2.33
N SER A 38 -3.90 -13.29 -1.63
CA SER A 38 -4.72 -14.35 -2.24
C SER A 38 -5.67 -13.82 -3.31
N HIS A 39 -5.91 -12.51 -3.39
CA HIS A 39 -6.70 -11.87 -4.44
C HIS A 39 -5.82 -11.09 -5.43
N ARG A 40 -4.53 -11.47 -5.57
CA ARG A 40 -3.58 -10.78 -6.46
C ARG A 40 -3.94 -10.86 -7.95
N ALA A 41 -4.76 -11.82 -8.37
CA ALA A 41 -5.19 -11.97 -9.75
C ALA A 41 -5.87 -10.67 -10.25
N TRP A 42 -5.43 -10.15 -11.39
CA TRP A 42 -5.98 -8.94 -12.00
C TRP A 42 -6.48 -9.17 -13.42
N ASP A 43 -7.32 -8.25 -13.86
CA ASP A 43 -7.81 -8.13 -15.22
C ASP A 43 -6.85 -7.25 -16.02
N GLU A 44 -6.09 -7.86 -16.94
CA GLU A 44 -5.08 -7.16 -17.75
C GLU A 44 -5.71 -6.11 -18.67
N GLU A 45 -6.92 -6.36 -19.19
CA GLU A 45 -7.59 -5.45 -20.13
C GLU A 45 -8.13 -4.20 -19.44
N ARG A 46 -8.55 -4.34 -18.17
CA ARG A 46 -9.09 -3.24 -17.36
C ARG A 46 -8.03 -2.54 -16.50
N SER A 47 -6.86 -3.13 -16.36
CA SER A 47 -5.75 -2.58 -15.59
C SER A 47 -5.04 -1.47 -16.37
N LEU A 48 -4.58 -0.47 -15.63
CA LEU A 48 -3.64 0.54 -16.11
C LEU A 48 -2.31 0.37 -15.37
N PRO A 49 -1.17 0.84 -15.90
CA PRO A 49 0.13 0.69 -15.23
C PRO A 49 0.16 1.21 -13.78
N TYR A 50 -0.65 2.23 -13.48
CA TYR A 50 -0.77 2.87 -12.15
C TYR A 50 -2.06 2.49 -11.40
N ARG A 51 -2.93 1.66 -11.99
CA ARG A 51 -4.23 1.29 -11.41
C ARG A 51 -4.58 -0.15 -11.80
N PRO A 52 -4.10 -1.16 -11.06
CA PRO A 52 -4.48 -2.55 -11.29
C PRO A 52 -5.98 -2.75 -11.01
N MET A 53 -6.63 -3.61 -11.79
CA MET A 53 -8.02 -4.02 -11.56
C MET A 53 -8.03 -5.48 -11.09
N HIS A 54 -8.04 -5.71 -9.78
CA HIS A 54 -8.11 -7.07 -9.23
C HIS A 54 -9.48 -7.70 -9.45
N ARG A 55 -9.50 -9.00 -9.81
CA ARG A 55 -10.75 -9.70 -10.14
C ARG A 55 -11.58 -10.04 -8.90
N HIS A 56 -10.90 -10.36 -7.81
CA HIS A 56 -11.50 -10.79 -6.54
C HIS A 56 -12.49 -11.97 -6.63
N GLU A 57 -12.39 -12.81 -7.66
CA GLU A 57 -13.33 -13.91 -7.91
C GLU A 57 -13.05 -15.14 -7.03
N VAL A 58 -11.78 -15.54 -6.97
CA VAL A 58 -11.34 -16.75 -6.26
C VAL A 58 -10.06 -16.45 -5.47
N PRO A 59 -9.99 -16.84 -4.19
CA PRO A 59 -8.74 -16.76 -3.44
C PRO A 59 -7.70 -17.78 -3.94
N GLU A 60 -6.56 -17.29 -4.41
CA GLU A 60 -5.37 -18.08 -4.73
C GLU A 60 -4.42 -18.08 -3.52
N LEU A 61 -4.56 -19.06 -2.63
CA LEU A 61 -3.74 -19.14 -1.42
C LEU A 61 -2.24 -19.17 -1.74
N LEU A 62 -1.45 -18.53 -0.88
CA LEU A 62 0.01 -18.51 -1.01
C LEU A 62 0.61 -19.82 -0.52
N VAL A 63 1.60 -20.33 -1.23
CA VAL A 63 2.47 -21.40 -0.74
C VAL A 63 3.62 -20.76 0.05
N PRO A 64 3.97 -21.28 1.25
CA PRO A 64 5.13 -20.79 1.99
C PRO A 64 6.40 -20.79 1.11
N ASP A 65 7.21 -19.73 1.26
CA ASP A 65 8.46 -19.49 0.51
C ASP A 65 8.33 -19.33 -1.01
N GLU A 66 7.13 -19.41 -1.58
CA GLU A 66 6.88 -19.05 -2.98
C GLU A 66 6.88 -17.53 -3.15
N ILE A 67 7.66 -17.06 -4.13
CA ILE A 67 7.73 -15.64 -4.47
C ILE A 67 6.66 -15.34 -5.52
N VAL A 68 5.70 -14.49 -5.17
CA VAL A 68 4.65 -14.03 -6.07
C VAL A 68 4.73 -12.51 -6.29
N PRO A 69 4.37 -12.00 -7.48
CA PRO A 69 4.24 -10.57 -7.69
C PRO A 69 3.04 -10.02 -6.90
N ALA A 70 3.22 -8.83 -6.33
CA ALA A 70 2.16 -8.06 -5.69
C ALA A 70 2.12 -6.66 -6.33
N VAL A 71 1.02 -6.34 -7.01
CA VAL A 71 0.78 -5.00 -7.56
C VAL A 71 -0.37 -4.40 -6.77
N VAL A 72 -0.06 -3.38 -5.97
CA VAL A 72 -1.01 -2.74 -5.07
C VAL A 72 -1.43 -1.41 -5.69
N GLU A 73 -2.73 -1.20 -5.84
CA GLU A 73 -3.24 0.15 -6.13
C GLU A 73 -3.01 1.04 -4.92
N ILE A 74 -2.27 2.13 -5.12
CA ILE A 74 -2.20 3.23 -4.15
C ILE A 74 -3.26 4.23 -4.58
N LEU A 75 -4.18 4.54 -3.67
CA LEU A 75 -5.33 5.38 -3.98
C LEU A 75 -4.91 6.75 -4.51
N PRO A 76 -5.73 7.36 -5.40
CA PRO A 76 -5.42 8.65 -5.98
C PRO A 76 -5.09 9.71 -4.92
N THR A 77 -4.02 10.46 -5.15
CA THR A 77 -3.58 11.55 -4.30
C THR A 77 -3.04 12.71 -5.15
N SER A 78 -3.00 13.91 -4.58
CA SER A 78 -2.38 15.08 -5.18
C SER A 78 -1.56 15.78 -4.10
N ARG A 79 -0.23 15.69 -4.22
CA ARG A 79 0.71 16.17 -3.20
C ARG A 79 1.88 16.89 -3.83
N VAL A 80 2.20 18.05 -3.28
CA VAL A 80 3.47 18.74 -3.51
C VAL A 80 4.36 18.44 -2.31
N PHE A 81 5.49 17.78 -2.55
CA PHE A 81 6.52 17.58 -1.54
C PHE A 81 7.39 18.84 -1.47
N GLY A 82 7.55 19.40 -0.27
CA GLY A 82 8.35 20.59 -0.06
C GLY A 82 9.82 20.38 -0.45
N LYS A 83 10.53 21.47 -0.76
CA LYS A 83 11.99 21.38 -0.90
C LYS A 83 12.58 20.83 0.41
N GLY A 84 13.50 19.87 0.29
CA GLY A 84 14.13 19.22 1.44
C GLY A 84 13.30 18.10 2.07
N HIS A 85 12.03 17.94 1.69
CA HIS A 85 11.20 16.83 2.14
C HIS A 85 11.63 15.51 1.47
N ARG A 86 11.21 14.40 2.07
CA ARG A 86 11.44 13.05 1.56
C ARG A 86 10.12 12.31 1.41
N LEU A 87 9.93 11.68 0.25
CA LEU A 87 8.89 10.68 0.06
C LEU A 87 9.30 9.39 0.77
N GLY A 88 8.43 8.88 1.63
CA GLY A 88 8.59 7.58 2.27
C GLY A 88 7.57 6.56 1.77
N LEU A 89 8.01 5.30 1.65
CA LEU A 89 7.17 4.14 1.40
C LEU A 89 7.18 3.27 2.64
N VAL A 90 6.02 3.08 3.26
CA VAL A 90 5.86 2.20 4.42
C VAL A 90 5.10 0.96 3.98
N LEU A 91 5.69 -0.22 4.25
CA LEU A 91 5.07 -1.52 4.03
C LEU A 91 4.79 -2.17 5.38
N GLN A 92 3.56 -2.61 5.60
CA GLN A 92 3.15 -3.23 6.84
C GLN A 92 2.08 -4.30 6.62
N ALA A 93 1.79 -5.04 7.68
CA ALA A 93 0.90 -6.20 7.66
C ALA A 93 -0.43 -5.95 8.41
N ALA A 94 -0.79 -4.71 8.70
CA ALA A 94 -2.05 -4.29 9.32
C ALA A 94 -2.25 -2.79 9.09
N ASP A 95 -3.43 -2.24 9.37
CA ASP A 95 -3.62 -0.79 9.34
C ASP A 95 -2.69 -0.08 10.33
N ARG A 96 -2.26 1.11 9.93
CA ARG A 96 -1.50 1.98 10.82
C ARG A 96 -2.45 2.56 11.87
N ASN A 97 -1.96 2.80 13.07
CA ASN A 97 -2.74 3.39 14.16
C ASN A 97 -2.92 4.92 13.98
N ASP A 98 -3.56 5.31 12.88
CA ASP A 98 -3.97 6.67 12.58
C ASP A 98 -5.44 6.90 12.93
N PRO A 99 -5.92 8.15 12.97
CA PRO A 99 -7.30 8.48 13.39
C PRO A 99 -8.34 8.11 12.32
N THR A 100 -8.44 6.82 11.99
CA THR A 100 -9.48 6.22 11.18
C THR A 100 -10.26 5.20 12.01
N GLU A 101 -11.57 5.14 11.81
CA GLU A 101 -12.43 4.10 12.39
C GLU A 101 -12.56 2.88 11.45
N PHE A 102 -12.02 2.97 10.23
CA PHE A 102 -12.08 1.93 9.22
C PHE A 102 -10.81 1.07 9.26
N LEU A 103 -10.85 0.00 10.06
CA LEU A 103 -9.75 -0.95 10.23
C LEU A 103 -10.08 -2.31 9.60
N HIS A 104 -9.06 -2.99 9.07
CA HIS A 104 -9.10 -4.34 8.51
C HIS A 104 -8.67 -5.37 9.57
N ASN A 105 -9.35 -5.36 10.72
CA ASN A 105 -8.98 -6.15 11.90
C ASN A 105 -10.10 -7.05 12.43
N ASP A 106 -11.16 -7.27 11.65
CA ASP A 106 -12.22 -8.21 12.02
C ASP A 106 -11.60 -9.62 12.18
N PRO A 107 -11.73 -10.26 13.36
CA PRO A 107 -11.08 -11.55 13.63
C PRO A 107 -11.65 -12.70 12.80
N VAL A 108 -12.87 -12.58 12.25
CA VAL A 108 -13.46 -13.57 11.34
C VAL A 108 -12.82 -13.46 9.95
N ASP A 109 -12.53 -12.26 9.48
CA ASP A 109 -11.89 -12.03 8.18
C ASP A 109 -10.35 -12.17 8.24
N ARG A 110 -9.75 -11.78 9.37
CA ARG A 110 -8.30 -11.68 9.57
C ARG A 110 -7.81 -12.56 10.72
N ASP A 111 -8.11 -13.86 10.65
CA ASP A 111 -7.65 -14.85 11.63
C ASP A 111 -6.11 -14.86 11.73
N LEU A 112 -5.59 -14.68 12.94
CA LEU A 112 -4.15 -14.71 13.22
C LEU A 112 -3.50 -16.04 12.85
N ALA A 113 -4.24 -17.15 12.87
CA ALA A 113 -3.73 -18.45 12.42
C ALA A 113 -3.35 -18.45 10.93
N VAL A 114 -3.92 -17.54 10.13
CA VAL A 114 -3.68 -17.40 8.69
C VAL A 114 -2.76 -16.23 8.35
N PHE A 115 -2.88 -15.12 9.08
CA PHE A 115 -2.21 -13.86 8.73
C PHE A 115 -1.00 -13.50 9.60
N ALA A 116 -0.76 -14.20 10.71
CA ALA A 116 0.47 -14.01 11.49
C ALA A 116 1.67 -14.65 10.78
N GLY A 117 2.86 -14.08 11.00
CA GLY A 117 4.11 -14.61 10.47
C GLY A 117 5.06 -13.53 10.00
N THR A 118 6.09 -13.95 9.28
CA THR A 118 7.07 -13.03 8.69
C THR A 118 6.74 -12.84 7.21
N HIS A 119 6.53 -11.59 6.80
CA HIS A 119 6.42 -11.24 5.39
C HIS A 119 7.81 -10.82 4.87
N ARG A 120 8.17 -11.27 3.66
CA ARG A 120 9.44 -10.93 3.02
C ARG A 120 9.16 -10.22 1.70
N ILE A 121 9.73 -9.04 1.53
CA ILE A 121 9.65 -8.25 0.29
C ILE A 121 11.00 -8.37 -0.42
N HIS A 122 10.97 -8.87 -1.64
CA HIS A 122 12.15 -9.02 -2.50
C HIS A 122 12.31 -7.74 -3.34
N SER A 123 13.54 -7.21 -3.42
CA SER A 123 13.83 -6.00 -4.20
C SER A 123 15.21 -6.07 -4.84
N GLY A 124 15.35 -5.43 -6.00
CA GLY A 124 16.58 -5.37 -6.79
C GLY A 124 16.82 -6.60 -7.68
N GLY A 125 17.86 -6.50 -8.53
CA GLY A 125 18.26 -7.57 -9.44
C GLY A 125 17.13 -8.00 -10.38
N GLU A 126 16.90 -9.31 -10.48
CA GLU A 126 15.84 -9.92 -11.28
C GLU A 126 14.45 -9.84 -10.61
N GLN A 127 14.36 -9.32 -9.38
CA GLN A 127 13.12 -9.17 -8.61
C GLN A 127 12.87 -7.70 -8.23
N PRO A 128 12.70 -6.80 -9.22
CA PRO A 128 12.58 -5.37 -8.94
C PRO A 128 11.21 -5.04 -8.33
N SER A 129 11.18 -4.84 -7.02
CA SER A 129 10.11 -4.05 -6.39
C SER A 129 10.35 -2.56 -6.64
N TYR A 130 9.33 -1.85 -7.11
CA TYR A 130 9.40 -0.42 -7.38
C TYR A 130 8.09 0.29 -7.04
N LEU A 131 8.16 1.61 -6.90
CA LEU A 131 7.00 2.49 -6.74
C LEU A 131 6.83 3.31 -8.03
N LEU A 132 5.68 3.16 -8.70
CA LEU A 132 5.34 3.98 -9.86
C LEU A 132 4.72 5.30 -9.40
N LEU A 133 5.37 6.42 -9.71
CA LEU A 133 4.91 7.77 -9.34
C LEU A 133 4.50 8.58 -10.57
N PRO A 134 3.29 9.19 -10.58
CA PRO A 134 2.88 10.12 -11.62
C PRO A 134 3.48 11.51 -11.36
N VAL A 135 4.76 11.70 -11.69
CA VAL A 135 5.42 13.02 -11.55
C VAL A 135 4.83 13.97 -12.58
N ILE A 136 4.09 14.99 -12.12
CA ILE A 136 3.49 16.01 -12.96
C ILE A 136 4.54 17.09 -13.28
N PRO A 137 4.88 17.34 -14.56
CA PRO A 137 5.83 18.38 -14.93
C PRO A 137 5.37 19.78 -14.53
N SER A 138 6.31 20.68 -14.27
CA SER A 138 6.03 22.12 -14.21
C SER A 138 5.54 22.61 -15.58
N ALA A 139 4.54 23.49 -15.59
CA ALA A 139 4.10 24.20 -16.79
C ALA A 139 5.18 25.15 -17.34
#